data_AF-A0A484LRH8-F1
#
_entry.id   AF-A0A484LRH8-F1
#
_cell.length_a   1.000
_cell.length_b   1.000
_cell.length_c   1.000
_cell.angle_alpha   90.00
_cell.angle_beta   90.00
_cell.angle_gamma   90.00
#
_symmetry.space_group_name_H-M   'P 1'
#
loop_
_entity.id
_entity.type
_entity.pdbx_description
1 polymer ?
#
loop_
_entity_poly.entity_id
_entity_poly.type
_entity_poly.pdbx_seq_one_letter_code
_entity_poly.pdbx_strand_id
1 'polypeptide(L)'
;MHPTMIWGIMGWNGNTVSSTFGVGNAGGFGAGMNLLEALSNTRTDGFGELYREGTAALLNSMASNSFPFSEQQVKLSFGRAALSSNGDAAAAQAQLFKMANEGHYKPASP
;
A
#
# COMPACT_ATOMS: atom_id res chain seq x y z
N MET A 1 17.59 14.15 -4.73
CA MET A 1 16.90 14.22 -3.42
C MET A 1 15.68 15.11 -3.60
N HIS A 2 14.48 14.54 -3.73
CA HIS A 2 13.27 15.28 -4.11
C HIS A 2 12.62 15.90 -2.85
N PRO A 3 12.45 17.24 -2.76
CA PRO A 3 11.94 17.92 -1.55
C PRO A 3 10.46 17.64 -1.23
N THR A 4 9.72 16.99 -2.14
CA THR A 4 8.29 16.71 -2.01
C THR A 4 7.98 15.58 -1.01
N MET A 5 8.97 14.78 -0.62
CA MET A 5 8.79 13.69 0.36
C MET A 5 8.52 14.21 1.78
N ILE A 6 8.94 15.43 2.10
CA ILE A 6 8.74 16.02 3.44
C ILE A 6 7.32 16.61 3.59
N TRP A 7 6.65 16.98 2.49
CA TRP A 7 5.29 17.54 2.55
C TRP A 7 4.21 16.46 2.73
N GLY A 8 4.45 15.23 2.26
CA GLY A 8 3.58 14.08 2.49
C GLY A 8 3.48 13.65 3.96
N ILE A 9 4.40 14.11 4.81
CA ILE A 9 4.43 13.83 6.26
C ILE A 9 3.74 14.96 7.06
N MET A 10 3.69 16.18 6.50
CA MET A 10 3.24 17.39 7.21
C MET A 10 1.81 17.82 6.85
N GLY A 11 1.29 17.41 5.69
CA GLY A 11 -0.11 17.61 5.26
C GLY A 11 -1.03 16.38 5.44
N TRP A 12 -0.46 15.22 5.77
CA TRP A 12 -1.15 13.95 6.04
C TRP A 12 -1.17 13.63 7.54
N ASN A 13 -1.47 14.61 8.39
CA ASN A 13 -1.55 14.38 9.83
C ASN A 13 -2.78 13.52 10.17
N GLY A 14 -2.66 12.18 10.15
CA GLY A 14 -3.56 11.27 10.88
C GLY A 14 -4.48 10.34 10.09
N ASN A 15 -4.37 10.23 8.76
CA ASN A 15 -5.18 9.24 8.05
C ASN A 15 -4.60 7.83 8.23
N THR A 16 -5.37 6.99 8.89
CA THR A 16 -5.06 5.59 9.18
C THR A 16 -5.09 4.78 7.88
N VAL A 17 -4.40 3.63 7.83
CA VAL A 17 -4.45 2.72 6.68
C VAL A 17 -5.92 2.45 6.30
N SER A 18 -6.76 2.22 7.30
CA SER A 18 -8.20 2.01 7.14
C SER A 18 -8.92 3.16 6.41
N SER A 19 -8.61 4.42 6.71
CA SER A 19 -9.20 5.60 6.05
C SER A 19 -8.66 5.78 4.63
N THR A 20 -7.35 5.63 4.48
CA THR A 20 -6.61 5.82 3.22
C THR A 20 -7.03 4.85 2.13
N PHE A 21 -7.15 3.58 2.52
CA PHE A 21 -7.42 2.46 1.64
C PHE A 21 -8.92 2.08 1.65
N GLY A 22 -9.74 2.80 2.41
CA GLY A 22 -11.19 2.56 2.49
C GLY A 22 -11.58 1.22 3.11
N VAL A 23 -10.69 0.60 3.88
CA VAL A 23 -10.85 -0.77 4.41
C VAL A 23 -11.59 -0.83 5.75
N GLY A 24 -11.83 0.30 6.42
CA GLY A 24 -12.49 0.31 7.74
C GLY A 24 -11.78 -0.59 8.78
N ASN A 25 -12.54 -1.12 9.74
CA ASN A 25 -12.06 -2.11 10.74
C ASN A 25 -11.98 -3.55 10.17
N ALA A 26 -12.10 -3.72 8.86
CA ALA A 26 -12.25 -5.05 8.29
C ALA A 26 -10.88 -5.74 8.14
N GLY A 27 -10.85 -7.05 8.39
CA GLY A 27 -9.64 -7.88 8.22
C GLY A 27 -8.58 -7.75 9.32
N GLY A 28 -8.88 -7.15 10.49
CA GLY A 28 -7.88 -6.94 11.53
C GLY A 28 -6.89 -5.80 11.22
N PHE A 29 -7.18 -5.01 10.17
CA PHE A 29 -6.54 -3.73 9.90
C PHE A 29 -7.05 -2.72 10.93
N GLY A 30 -6.37 -2.68 12.07
CA GLY A 30 -6.77 -1.85 13.21
C GLY A 30 -6.93 -0.41 12.78
N ALA A 31 -8.07 0.19 13.12
CA ALA A 31 -8.40 1.58 12.82
C ALA A 31 -7.37 2.61 13.33
N GLY A 32 -6.36 2.20 14.10
CA GLY A 32 -5.30 3.06 14.63
C GLY A 32 -3.95 2.98 13.91
N MET A 33 -3.71 2.01 13.01
CA MET A 33 -2.40 1.90 12.34
C MET A 33 -2.27 2.99 11.28
N ASN A 34 -1.27 3.86 11.43
CA ASN A 34 -0.97 4.90 10.45
C ASN A 34 -0.06 4.36 9.31
N LEU A 35 0.02 5.09 8.20
CA LEU A 35 0.83 4.67 7.03
C LEU A 35 2.31 4.46 7.36
N LEU A 36 2.88 5.23 8.29
CA LEU A 36 4.28 5.09 8.67
C LEU A 36 4.52 3.80 9.47
N GLU A 37 3.59 3.45 10.35
CA GLU A 37 3.59 2.16 11.07
C GLU A 37 3.37 0.99 10.12
N ALA A 38 2.51 1.14 9.11
CA ALA A 38 2.32 0.15 8.06
C ALA A 38 3.59 -0.04 7.21
N LEU A 39 4.25 1.06 6.83
CA LEU A 39 5.52 1.02 6.11
C LEU A 39 6.65 0.41 6.94
N SER A 40 6.65 0.67 8.24
CA SER A 40 7.65 0.15 9.18
C SER A 40 7.26 -1.20 9.79
N ASN A 41 6.20 -1.83 9.27
CA ASN A 41 5.66 -3.06 9.84
C ASN A 41 6.69 -4.18 9.73
N THR A 42 7.06 -4.79 10.85
CA THR A 42 8.09 -5.83 10.91
C THR A 42 7.53 -7.25 10.74
N ARG A 43 6.21 -7.41 10.61
CA ARG A 43 5.61 -8.72 10.37
C ARG A 43 6.11 -9.26 9.04
N THR A 44 6.45 -10.55 9.04
CA THR A 44 6.93 -11.28 7.86
C THR A 44 5.82 -12.14 7.24
N ASP A 45 4.56 -11.87 7.59
CA ASP A 45 3.40 -12.50 6.96
C ASP A 45 2.88 -11.67 5.78
N GLY A 46 2.00 -12.26 4.97
CA GLY A 46 1.47 -11.62 3.77
C GLY A 46 0.78 -10.28 4.04
N PHE A 47 0.20 -10.10 5.23
CA PHE A 47 -0.38 -8.82 5.64
C PHE A 47 0.70 -7.77 5.95
N GLY A 48 1.77 -8.14 6.67
CA GLY A 48 2.94 -7.30 6.90
C GLY A 48 3.59 -6.82 5.61
N GLU A 49 3.76 -7.72 4.64
CA GLU A 49 4.24 -7.37 3.30
C GLU A 49 3.28 -6.44 2.57
N LEU A 50 1.97 -6.71 2.64
CA LEU A 50 0.95 -5.86 2.02
C LEU A 50 0.98 -4.43 2.58
N TYR A 51 1.17 -4.27 3.89
CA TYR A 51 1.30 -2.96 4.53
C TYR A 51 2.50 -2.17 3.99
N ARG A 52 3.68 -2.79 3.94
CA ARG A 52 4.91 -2.12 3.47
C ARG A 52 4.82 -1.75 1.99
N GLU A 53 4.55 -2.75 1.16
CA GLU A 53 4.59 -2.61 -0.29
C GLU A 53 3.39 -1.81 -0.82
N GLY A 54 2.21 -1.99 -0.22
CA GLY A 54 1.02 -1.22 -0.56
C GLY A 54 1.12 0.25 -0.20
N THR A 55 1.74 0.58 0.95
CA THR A 55 2.01 1.97 1.32
C THR A 55 3.04 2.59 0.39
N ALA A 56 4.13 1.88 0.08
CA ALA A 56 5.13 2.33 -0.87
C ALA A 56 4.52 2.53 -2.28
N ALA A 57 3.66 1.63 -2.74
CA ALA A 57 2.97 1.74 -4.02
C ALA A 57 2.04 2.96 -4.06
N LEU A 58 1.35 3.26 -2.97
CA LEU A 58 0.51 4.46 -2.87
C LEU A 58 1.38 5.72 -2.97
N LEU A 59 2.47 5.79 -2.21
CA LEU A 59 3.41 6.91 -2.28
C LEU A 59 4.00 7.08 -3.68
N ASN A 60 4.43 5.98 -4.31
CA ASN A 60 4.98 6.00 -5.67
C ASN A 60 3.94 6.44 -6.70
N SER A 61 2.68 6.03 -6.56
CA SER A 61 1.58 6.46 -7.44
C SER A 61 1.26 7.96 -7.34
N MET A 62 1.45 8.56 -6.16
CA MET A 62 1.29 10.00 -5.95
C MET A 62 2.51 10.79 -6.44
N ALA A 63 3.71 10.22 -6.30
CA ALA A 63 4.97 10.89 -6.59
C ALA A 63 5.38 10.80 -8.07
N SER A 64 4.91 9.79 -8.80
CA SER A 64 5.34 9.51 -10.17
C SER A 64 4.17 9.14 -11.07
N ASN A 65 3.96 9.91 -12.14
CA ASN A 65 3.05 9.57 -13.23
C ASN A 65 3.50 8.35 -14.05
N SER A 66 4.75 7.89 -13.87
CA SER A 66 5.26 6.67 -14.51
C SER A 66 5.02 5.42 -13.68
N PHE A 67 4.43 5.54 -12.48
CA PHE A 67 4.09 4.38 -11.68
C PHE A 67 2.98 3.57 -12.36
N PRO A 68 3.06 2.22 -12.39
CA PRO A 68 2.13 1.39 -13.15
C PRO A 68 0.68 1.41 -12.67
N PHE A 69 0.44 1.84 -11.43
CA PHE A 69 -0.89 1.86 -10.82
C PHE A 69 -1.30 3.29 -10.46
N SER A 70 -2.56 3.63 -10.67
CA SER A 70 -3.12 4.86 -10.10
C SER A 70 -3.34 4.72 -8.60
N GLU A 71 -3.40 5.84 -7.87
CA GLU A 71 -3.74 5.85 -6.45
C GLU A 71 -5.02 5.06 -6.14
N GLN A 72 -6.04 5.20 -7.00
CA GLN A 72 -7.31 4.51 -6.83
C GLN A 72 -7.17 2.99 -7.04
N GLN A 73 -6.35 2.56 -8.00
CA GLN A 73 -6.05 1.14 -8.21
C GLN A 73 -5.29 0.57 -7.02
N VAL A 74 -4.30 1.28 -6.49
CA VAL A 74 -3.57 0.86 -5.28
C VAL A 74 -4.54 0.74 -4.09
N LYS A 75 -5.42 1.72 -3.88
CA LYS A 75 -6.42 1.72 -2.81
C LYS A 75 -7.36 0.51 -2.87
N LEU A 76 -7.94 0.27 -4.05
CA LEU A 76 -8.86 -0.84 -4.28
C LEU A 76 -8.19 -2.20 -4.14
N SER A 77 -7.00 -2.39 -4.73
CA SER A 77 -6.27 -3.65 -4.69
C SER A 77 -5.80 -3.98 -3.28
N PHE A 78 -5.29 -2.99 -2.55
CA PHE A 78 -4.96 -3.14 -1.14
C PHE A 78 -6.19 -3.52 -0.32
N GLY A 79 -7.30 -2.78 -0.47
CA GLY A 79 -8.53 -3.06 0.27
C GLY A 79 -9.04 -4.47 0.03
N ARG A 80 -9.05 -4.94 -1.22
CA ARG A 80 -9.44 -6.33 -1.55
C ARG A 80 -8.54 -7.38 -0.89
N ALA A 81 -7.23 -7.17 -0.91
CA ALA A 81 -6.28 -8.10 -0.32
C ALA A 81 -6.31 -8.07 1.22
N ALA A 82 -6.54 -6.90 1.81
CA ALA A 82 -6.71 -6.70 3.24
C ALA A 82 -8.00 -7.33 3.78
N LEU A 83 -9.08 -7.31 2.99
CA LEU A 83 -10.36 -7.96 3.32
C LEU A 83 -10.34 -9.48 3.12
N SER A 84 -9.30 -10.04 2.51
CA SER A 84 -9.16 -11.48 2.34
C SER A 84 -8.95 -12.14 3.70
N SER A 85 -9.74 -13.16 4.02
CA SER A 85 -9.51 -14.03 5.17
C SER A 85 -8.26 -14.92 5.02
N ASN A 86 -7.63 -14.91 3.84
CA ASN A 86 -6.41 -15.67 3.54
C ASN A 86 -5.20 -14.73 3.34
N GLY A 87 -4.16 -14.95 4.14
CA GLY A 87 -2.87 -14.25 4.05
C GLY A 87 -2.12 -14.47 2.73
N ASP A 88 -2.42 -15.55 1.98
CA ASP A 88 -1.84 -15.77 0.65
C ASP A 88 -2.27 -14.71 -0.36
N ALA A 89 -3.51 -14.24 -0.27
CA ALA A 89 -4.00 -13.16 -1.15
C ALA A 89 -3.32 -11.82 -0.82
N ALA A 90 -3.05 -11.58 0.47
CA ALA A 90 -2.29 -10.44 0.92
C ALA A 90 -0.84 -10.51 0.42
N ALA A 91 -0.18 -11.67 0.54
CA ALA A 91 1.17 -11.89 0.03
C ALA A 91 1.25 -11.74 -1.50
N ALA A 92 0.31 -12.31 -2.25
CA ALA A 92 0.27 -12.18 -3.70
C ALA A 92 0.11 -10.72 -4.14
N GLN A 93 -0.79 -9.97 -3.48
CA GLN A 93 -0.97 -8.55 -3.77
C GLN A 93 0.26 -7.73 -3.37
N ALA A 94 0.90 -8.05 -2.24
CA ALA A 94 2.14 -7.43 -1.81
C ALA A 94 3.26 -7.64 -2.83
N GLN A 95 3.38 -8.84 -3.41
CA GLN A 95 4.35 -9.15 -4.44
C GLN A 95 4.12 -8.32 -5.73
N LEU A 96 2.85 -8.11 -6.12
CA LEU A 96 2.52 -7.23 -7.25
C LEU A 96 2.95 -5.78 -6.98
N PHE A 97 2.67 -5.28 -5.78
CA PHE A 97 3.11 -3.95 -5.39
C PHE A 97 4.63 -3.83 -5.32
N LYS A 98 5.32 -4.84 -4.79
CA LYS A 98 6.78 -4.89 -4.75
C LYS A 98 7.39 -4.81 -6.15
N MET A 99 6.89 -5.60 -7.10
CA MET A 99 7.35 -5.52 -8.49
C MET A 99 7.11 -4.12 -9.09
N ALA A 100 6.00 -3.46 -8.76
CA ALA A 100 5.73 -2.11 -9.25
C ALA A 100 6.65 -1.07 -8.60
N ASN A 101 6.91 -1.20 -7.30
CA ASN A 101 7.82 -0.34 -6.55
C ASN A 101 9.26 -0.47 -7.07
N GLU A 102 9.69 -1.68 -7.43
CA GLU A 102 11.01 -1.95 -8.02
C GLU A 102 11.09 -1.58 -9.52
N GLY A 103 9.97 -1.19 -10.15
CA GLY A 103 9.92 -0.92 -11.60
C GLY A 103 10.00 -2.18 -12.48
N HIS A 104 9.87 -3.36 -11.87
CA HIS A 104 9.85 -4.66 -12.56
C HIS A 104 8.45 -5.13 -12.94
N TYR A 105 7.41 -4.37 -12.60
CA TYR A 105 6.05 -4.70 -12.95
C TYR A 105 5.84 -4.61 -14.46
N LYS A 106 5.62 -5.76 -15.08
CA LYS A 106 5.17 -5.87 -16.47
C LYS A 106 3.69 -6.22 -16.45
N PRO A 107 2.79 -5.34 -16.91
CA PRO A 107 1.42 -5.77 -17.16
C PRO A 107 1.47 -6.93 -18.17
N ALA A 108 0.74 -8.01 -17.90
CA ALA A 108 0.63 -9.09 -18.86
C ALA A 108 0.10 -8.53 -20.18
N SER A 109 0.88 -8.66 -21.24
CA SER A 109 0.43 -8.32 -22.60
C SER A 109 -0.81 -9.15 -22.93
N PRO A 110 -1.85 -8.55 -23.55
CA PRO A 110 -3.06 -9.28 -23.96
C PRO A 110 -2.78 -10.36 -25.01
#